data_AF-A0A2T3MFW4-F1
#
_entry.id   AF-A0A2T3MFW4-F1
#
_cell.length_a   1.000
_cell.length_b   1.000
_cell.length_c   1.000
_cell.angle_alpha   90.00
_cell.angle_beta   90.00
_cell.angle_gamma   90.00
#
_symmetry.space_group_name_H-M   'P 1'
#
loop_
_entity.id
_entity.type
_entity.pdbx_description
1 polymer ?
#
loop_
_entity_poly.entity_id
_entity_poly.type
_entity_poly.pdbx_seq_one_letter_code
_entity_poly.pdbx_strand_id
1 'polypeptide(L)'
;MGFQAAIAKNNRSNNSGGIAPDPLHTVNTLSIVIHYFKAMCTCTKDREACLITFIYLWLTQSLENIKSADDIPSLTRVTGSEPCGAHRLRIIHVDGKSWVEYAQCYSTPQGVFWQWQPVPIILNNFFYRYIQTLSTTAVKPLLSAQQKQQLWTLIDKSWKSPKHYAQYCRLRKDVFFRYFTILAQRCPYLSTTAKSIVLPEHVLHHASAKAYQKENSNQIRYKIFRAHNQYLKRLDTASKQYGINLSINNAHHKMALLFDASITPPSYLNKKGEINAFERRKNAENQGYQYIQLPSIEIGSRRALPLDQVRRFFDVIDEHVKDCIPHPCWTKRQLIDYYNALTYQLAFQFLILTGVRPTHALSLEKRRCYGVKQAIHSDKGRYRVIYLCNYLQESIRYYLSIQQGLLTQLNIKATSPYLWFLLDKDNQVQVLNAKIMRQFMQQYWPYRDTDINTVVPYCLRHTFAQMAQSHTHPQLTTQQIDRLMGHSSFGEHLGSDLCFPSTKKALFAFLNHLPEKLYFTSNASTRFSFNDAVEAS
;
A
#
# COMPACT_ATOMS: atom_id res chain seq x y z
N MET A 1 36.29 -1.14 -6.16
CA MET A 1 34.84 -1.44 -6.31
C MET A 1 34.31 -0.64 -7.49
N GLY A 2 33.82 -1.30 -8.55
CA GLY A 2 33.40 -0.63 -9.79
C GLY A 2 32.16 0.26 -9.64
N PHE A 3 32.07 1.29 -10.49
CA PHE A 3 30.98 2.29 -10.53
C PHE A 3 29.57 1.67 -10.53
N GLN A 4 29.35 0.60 -11.31
CA GLN A 4 28.07 -0.12 -11.36
C GLN A 4 27.73 -0.83 -10.04
N ALA A 5 28.72 -1.38 -9.33
CA ALA A 5 28.51 -2.01 -8.02
C ALA A 5 28.16 -0.97 -6.96
N ALA A 6 28.74 0.24 -7.04
CA ALA A 6 28.39 1.36 -6.18
C ALA A 6 26.96 1.86 -6.43
N ILE A 7 26.54 1.98 -7.69
CA ILE A 7 25.15 2.30 -8.07
C ILE A 7 24.18 1.24 -7.55
N ALA A 8 24.47 -0.04 -7.78
CA ALA A 8 23.62 -1.14 -7.32
C ALA A 8 23.53 -1.22 -5.79
N LYS A 9 24.60 -0.88 -5.06
CA LYS A 9 24.60 -0.77 -3.59
C LYS A 9 23.78 0.43 -3.12
N ASN A 10 23.93 1.58 -3.77
CA ASN A 10 23.18 2.78 -3.45
C ASN A 10 21.67 2.57 -3.69
N ASN A 11 21.29 1.98 -4.83
CA ASN A 11 19.90 1.63 -5.13
C ASN A 11 19.32 0.66 -4.08
N ARG A 12 20.06 -0.42 -3.74
CA ARG A 12 19.65 -1.35 -2.66
C ARG A 12 19.46 -0.65 -1.31
N SER A 13 20.33 0.30 -0.97
CA SER A 13 20.22 1.05 0.29
C SER A 13 19.03 2.03 0.33
N ASN A 14 18.49 2.41 -0.83
CA ASN A 14 17.36 3.33 -0.97
C ASN A 14 16.02 2.59 -1.12
N ASN A 15 16.02 1.26 -1.24
CA ASN A 15 14.81 0.43 -1.33
C ASN A 15 14.13 0.22 0.04
N SER A 16 12.89 -0.28 0.03
CA SER A 16 12.23 -0.79 1.24
C SER A 16 13.17 -1.74 2.01
N GLY A 17 13.32 -1.56 3.33
CA GLY A 17 14.26 -2.32 4.15
C GLY A 17 15.71 -1.78 4.15
N GLY A 18 15.99 -0.65 3.49
CA GLY A 18 17.28 0.04 3.56
C GLY A 18 17.62 0.59 4.95
N ILE A 19 18.89 0.94 5.18
CA ILE A 19 19.41 1.40 6.48
C ILE A 19 18.80 2.75 6.83
N ALA A 20 18.02 2.87 7.91
CA ALA A 20 17.47 4.15 8.33
C ALA A 20 18.57 5.14 8.79
N PRO A 21 18.35 6.47 8.69
CA PRO A 21 19.23 7.45 9.32
C PRO A 21 19.37 7.14 10.82
N ASP A 22 20.58 7.34 11.33
CA ASP A 22 20.90 7.09 12.73
C ASP A 22 20.04 8.00 13.64
N PRO A 23 19.29 7.43 14.61
CA PRO A 23 18.37 8.21 15.42
C PRO A 23 19.08 9.15 16.40
N LEU A 24 20.26 8.79 16.91
CA LEU A 24 21.06 9.65 17.79
C LEU A 24 21.57 10.86 17.01
N HIS A 25 22.15 10.65 15.82
CA HIS A 25 22.63 11.74 14.99
C HIS A 25 21.47 12.65 14.53
N THR A 26 20.31 12.07 14.24
CA THR A 26 19.12 12.83 13.85
C THR A 26 18.64 13.71 14.99
N VAL A 27 18.51 13.16 16.20
CA VAL A 27 17.99 13.91 17.35
C VAL A 27 18.98 14.98 17.84
N ASN A 28 20.30 14.70 17.76
CA ASN A 28 21.33 15.72 18.01
C ASN A 28 21.30 16.84 16.96
N THR A 29 21.02 16.51 15.70
CA THR A 29 20.82 17.54 14.66
C THR A 29 19.58 18.39 14.95
N LEU A 30 18.49 17.78 15.41
CA LEU A 30 17.28 18.48 15.83
C LEU A 30 17.55 19.42 17.03
N SER A 31 18.33 19.00 18.02
CA SER A 31 18.71 19.88 19.14
C SER A 31 19.58 21.06 18.69
N ILE A 32 20.47 20.86 17.72
CA ILE A 32 21.23 21.95 17.10
C ILE A 32 20.29 22.95 16.40
N VAL A 33 19.29 22.46 15.66
CA VAL A 33 18.28 23.32 15.01
C VAL A 33 17.49 24.13 16.05
N ILE A 34 17.06 23.50 17.14
CA ILE A 34 16.37 24.18 18.25
C ILE A 34 17.27 25.26 18.87
N HIS A 35 18.58 25.02 19.01
CA HIS A 35 19.53 26.03 19.47
C HIS A 35 19.61 27.23 18.52
N TYR A 36 19.63 27.00 17.20
CA TYR A 36 19.58 28.10 16.23
C TYR A 36 18.28 28.90 16.30
N PHE A 37 17.13 28.26 16.53
CA PHE A 37 15.87 28.96 16.78
C PHE A 37 15.91 29.80 18.07
N LYS A 38 16.60 29.32 19.12
CA LYS A 38 16.81 30.09 20.35
C LYS A 38 17.64 31.35 20.11
N ALA A 39 18.64 31.28 19.25
CA ALA A 39 19.49 32.42 18.89
C ALA A 39 18.82 33.39 17.90
N MET A 40 17.99 32.89 16.97
CA MET A 40 17.35 33.68 15.92
C MET A 40 16.19 34.54 16.43
N CYS A 41 15.38 34.00 17.35
CA CYS A 41 14.16 34.65 17.82
C CYS A 41 14.33 35.10 19.28
N THR A 42 14.22 36.41 19.51
CA THR A 42 14.20 37.02 20.84
C THR A 42 12.86 36.80 21.54
N CYS A 43 11.76 36.85 20.79
CA CYS A 43 10.41 36.53 21.27
C CYS A 43 10.12 35.02 21.22
N THR A 44 9.56 34.48 22.31
CA THR A 44 9.21 33.05 22.39
C THR A 44 8.11 32.65 21.43
N LYS A 45 7.07 33.49 21.24
CA LYS A 45 5.97 33.18 20.32
C LYS A 45 6.46 33.04 18.88
N ASP A 46 7.36 33.91 18.45
CA ASP A 46 7.94 33.88 17.11
C ASP A 46 8.79 32.63 16.90
N ARG A 47 9.51 32.21 17.95
CA ARG A 47 10.29 30.97 17.96
C ARG A 47 9.40 29.74 17.78
N GLU A 48 8.31 29.64 18.54
CA GLU A 48 7.36 28.53 18.45
C GLU A 48 6.70 28.49 17.07
N ALA A 49 6.31 29.65 16.53
CA ALA A 49 5.74 29.77 15.19
C ALA A 49 6.69 29.25 14.10
N CYS A 50 7.94 29.71 14.13
CA CYS A 50 8.97 29.30 13.17
C CYS A 50 9.27 27.81 13.27
N LEU A 51 9.37 27.27 14.48
CA LEU A 51 9.62 25.85 14.70
C LEU A 51 8.43 24.98 14.26
N ILE A 52 7.18 25.39 14.53
CA ILE A 52 5.98 24.69 14.04
C ILE A 52 5.99 24.63 12.51
N THR A 53 6.33 25.74 11.85
CA THR A 53 6.42 25.79 10.39
C THR A 53 7.54 24.89 9.86
N PHE A 54 8.70 24.90 10.53
CA PHE A 54 9.81 24.01 10.19
C PHE A 54 9.44 22.53 10.32
N ILE A 55 8.80 22.14 11.43
CA ILE A 55 8.36 20.75 11.66
C ILE A 55 7.24 20.36 10.70
N TYR A 56 6.32 21.26 10.37
CA TYR A 56 5.33 21.04 9.32
C TYR A 56 6.00 20.72 7.99
N LEU A 57 6.95 21.57 7.54
CA LEU A 57 7.71 21.34 6.31
C LEU A 57 8.50 20.03 6.34
N TRP A 58 8.98 19.62 7.52
CA TRP A 58 9.69 18.35 7.69
C TRP A 58 8.75 17.15 7.56
N LEU A 59 7.58 17.21 8.19
CA LEU A 59 6.53 16.18 8.13
C LEU A 59 5.93 16.04 6.72
N THR A 60 5.73 17.16 6.02
CA THR A 60 5.24 17.19 4.63
C THR A 60 6.34 17.03 3.59
N GLN A 61 7.58 16.76 4.03
CA GLN A 61 8.73 16.46 3.17
C GLN A 61 9.07 17.59 2.17
N SER A 62 8.80 18.83 2.57
CA SER A 62 8.94 20.01 1.71
C SER A 62 10.25 20.79 1.98
N LEU A 63 10.98 20.50 3.06
CA LEU A 63 12.20 21.23 3.45
C LEU A 63 13.28 21.30 2.36
N GLU A 64 13.51 20.21 1.62
CA GLU A 64 14.53 20.18 0.55
C GLU A 64 14.17 21.09 -0.65
N ASN A 65 12.88 21.39 -0.81
CA ASN A 65 12.35 22.14 -1.94
C ASN A 65 12.32 23.67 -1.69
N ILE A 66 12.58 24.12 -0.47
CA ILE A 66 12.61 25.56 -0.14
C ILE A 66 13.88 26.19 -0.71
N LYS A 67 13.74 27.13 -1.66
CA LYS A 67 14.85 27.88 -2.29
C LYS A 67 14.84 29.36 -1.91
N SER A 68 13.68 29.90 -1.54
CA SER A 68 13.44 31.28 -1.14
C SER A 68 12.50 31.36 0.07
N ALA A 69 12.35 32.55 0.64
CA ALA A 69 11.36 32.79 1.70
C ALA A 69 9.92 32.68 1.20
N ASP A 70 9.67 32.94 -0.09
CA ASP A 70 8.35 32.84 -0.71
C ASP A 70 7.87 31.40 -0.85
N ASP A 71 8.80 30.45 -0.96
CA ASP A 71 8.49 29.01 -0.97
C ASP A 71 7.95 28.51 0.37
N ILE A 72 8.15 29.27 1.47
CA ILE A 72 7.63 28.92 2.79
C ILE A 72 6.13 29.21 2.82
N PRO A 73 5.27 28.20 3.05
CA PRO A 73 3.83 28.36 2.99
C PRO A 73 3.30 29.23 4.14
N SER A 74 2.23 29.97 3.87
CA SER A 74 1.49 30.73 4.87
C SER A 74 0.54 29.82 5.64
N LEU A 75 1.02 29.18 6.71
CA LEU A 75 0.18 28.33 7.55
C LEU A 75 -0.93 29.15 8.24
N THR A 76 -2.16 28.66 8.26
CA THR A 76 -3.30 29.37 8.88
C THR A 76 -4.14 28.45 9.75
N ARG A 77 -4.62 28.95 10.89
CA ARG A 77 -5.58 28.21 11.73
C ARG A 77 -7.00 28.45 11.24
N VAL A 78 -7.76 27.38 11.08
CA VAL A 78 -9.20 27.41 10.80
C VAL A 78 -9.99 26.65 11.88
N THR A 79 -11.31 26.83 11.89
CA THR A 79 -12.21 26.06 12.76
C THR A 79 -12.42 24.64 12.19
N GLY A 80 -13.00 23.75 13.00
CA GLY A 80 -13.36 22.41 12.54
C GLY A 80 -14.50 22.36 11.51
N SER A 81 -15.22 23.47 11.29
CA SER A 81 -16.30 23.56 10.30
C SER A 81 -15.80 23.92 8.90
N GLU A 82 -14.59 24.47 8.80
CA GLU A 82 -14.00 24.85 7.51
C GLU A 82 -13.50 23.62 6.74
N PRO A 83 -13.61 23.62 5.39
CA PRO A 83 -13.07 22.56 4.56
C PRO A 83 -11.54 22.53 4.63
N CYS A 84 -10.98 21.34 4.37
CA CYS A 84 -9.54 21.18 4.23
C CYS A 84 -9.05 21.95 3.00
N GLY A 85 -7.99 22.72 3.17
CA GLY A 85 -7.36 23.50 2.11
C GLY A 85 -5.86 23.59 2.33
N ALA A 86 -5.13 24.02 1.30
CA ALA A 86 -3.67 24.12 1.34
C ALA A 86 -3.19 24.84 2.60
N HIS A 87 -2.21 24.25 3.27
CA HIS A 87 -1.48 24.90 4.38
C HIS A 87 -2.36 25.32 5.58
N ARG A 88 -3.52 24.66 5.76
CA ARG A 88 -4.39 24.90 6.92
C ARG A 88 -4.06 23.98 8.09
N LEU A 89 -4.29 24.49 9.29
CA LEU A 89 -4.21 23.80 10.57
C LEU A 89 -5.55 23.91 11.28
N ARG A 90 -5.97 22.88 12.00
CA ARG A 90 -7.17 22.93 12.84
C ARG A 90 -6.98 22.17 14.13
N ILE A 91 -7.87 22.43 15.09
CA ILE A 91 -8.03 21.64 16.30
C ILE A 91 -9.38 20.94 16.23
N ILE A 92 -9.36 19.62 16.42
CA ILE A 92 -10.57 18.82 16.61
C ILE A 92 -10.66 18.43 18.08
N HIS A 93 -11.88 18.38 18.61
CA HIS A 93 -12.14 17.98 19.99
C HIS A 93 -13.09 16.78 20.01
N VAL A 94 -12.57 15.59 20.29
CA VAL A 94 -13.33 14.33 20.31
C VAL A 94 -12.98 13.58 21.60
N ASP A 95 -13.98 13.00 22.27
CA ASP A 95 -13.84 12.29 23.55
C ASP A 95 -13.14 13.11 24.66
N GLY A 96 -13.46 14.40 24.76
CA GLY A 96 -12.83 15.30 25.73
C GLY A 96 -11.36 15.65 25.41
N LYS A 97 -10.84 15.21 24.26
CA LYS A 97 -9.43 15.38 23.88
C LYS A 97 -9.29 16.24 22.63
N SER A 98 -8.42 17.23 22.72
CA SER A 98 -8.09 18.11 21.60
C SER A 98 -6.89 17.58 20.82
N TRP A 99 -7.00 17.56 19.49
CA TRP A 99 -5.94 17.10 18.59
C TRP A 99 -5.72 18.06 17.44
N VAL A 100 -4.46 18.33 17.10
CA VAL A 100 -4.10 19.17 15.96
C VAL A 100 -4.04 18.33 14.68
N GLU A 101 -4.65 18.86 13.63
CA GLU A 101 -4.57 18.30 12.29
C GLU A 101 -4.01 19.36 11.32
N TYR A 102 -3.25 18.90 10.33
CA TYR A 102 -2.69 19.71 9.26
C TYR A 102 -3.19 19.23 7.90
N ALA A 103 -3.25 20.15 6.94
CA ALA A 103 -3.59 19.81 5.57
C ALA A 103 -2.44 19.05 4.88
N GLN A 104 -2.74 17.86 4.39
CA GLN A 104 -1.86 17.04 3.56
C GLN A 104 -2.38 17.05 2.12
N CYS A 105 -1.46 17.25 1.17
CA CYS A 105 -1.76 17.23 -0.25
C CYS A 105 -1.84 15.79 -0.76
N TYR A 106 -2.86 15.50 -1.57
CA TYR A 106 -3.09 14.23 -2.25
C TYR A 106 -3.13 14.49 -3.75
N SER A 107 -2.00 14.34 -4.42
CA SER A 107 -1.89 14.49 -5.87
C SER A 107 -2.28 13.18 -6.56
N THR A 108 -3.38 13.22 -7.30
CA THR A 108 -3.91 12.07 -8.05
C THR A 108 -4.07 12.43 -9.53
N PRO A 109 -4.22 11.45 -10.44
CA PRO A 109 -4.55 11.74 -11.84
C PRO A 109 -5.86 12.53 -12.03
N GLN A 110 -6.78 12.47 -11.06
CA GLN A 110 -8.06 13.19 -11.08
C GLN A 110 -7.94 14.63 -10.57
N GLY A 111 -6.77 15.03 -10.07
CA GLY A 111 -6.54 16.34 -9.50
C GLY A 111 -5.87 16.29 -8.13
N VAL A 112 -5.73 17.48 -7.54
CA VAL A 112 -5.13 17.68 -6.22
C VAL A 112 -6.24 17.82 -5.18
N PHE A 113 -6.20 16.96 -4.17
CA PHE A 113 -7.12 17.00 -3.04
C PHE A 113 -6.36 17.33 -1.76
N TRP A 114 -6.98 18.07 -0.84
CA TRP A 114 -6.41 18.32 0.49
C TRP A 114 -7.20 17.54 1.53
N GLN A 115 -6.48 16.78 2.37
CA GLN A 115 -7.08 15.98 3.43
C GLN A 115 -6.44 16.30 4.77
N TRP A 116 -7.23 16.26 5.83
CA TRP A 116 -6.75 16.47 7.18
C TRP A 116 -5.88 15.30 7.63
N GLN A 117 -4.68 15.58 8.13
CA GLN A 117 -3.74 14.59 8.67
C GLN A 117 -3.44 14.94 10.13
N PRO A 118 -3.58 14.00 11.09
CA PRO A 118 -3.26 14.26 12.49
C PRO A 118 -1.76 14.49 12.68
N VAL A 119 -1.44 15.48 13.53
CA VAL A 119 -0.08 15.67 14.04
C VAL A 119 0.31 14.43 14.86
N PRO A 120 1.53 13.88 14.68
CA PRO A 120 2.00 12.72 15.45
C PRO A 120 1.95 12.94 16.96
N ILE A 121 1.77 11.86 17.72
CA ILE A 121 1.49 11.86 19.16
C ILE A 121 2.48 12.72 19.92
N ILE A 122 3.77 12.46 19.73
CA ILE A 122 4.80 13.14 20.52
C ILE A 122 4.95 14.63 20.20
N LEU A 123 4.44 15.09 19.06
CA LEU A 123 4.46 16.50 18.65
C LEU A 123 3.17 17.24 19.02
N ASN A 124 2.08 16.52 19.29
CA ASN A 124 0.75 17.12 19.41
C ASN A 124 0.66 18.13 20.56
N ASN A 125 1.28 17.88 21.72
CA ASN A 125 1.24 18.84 22.84
C ASN A 125 1.83 20.19 22.42
N PHE A 126 2.99 20.17 21.77
CA PHE A 126 3.69 21.36 21.33
C PHE A 126 2.85 22.14 20.31
N PHE A 127 2.32 21.46 19.30
CA PHE A 127 1.44 22.07 18.30
C PHE A 127 0.16 22.63 18.95
N TYR A 128 -0.51 21.84 19.80
CA TYR A 128 -1.77 22.24 20.42
C TYR A 128 -1.62 23.51 21.26
N ARG A 129 -0.57 23.58 22.09
CA ARG A 129 -0.32 24.71 22.99
C ARG A 129 -0.21 26.05 22.26
N TYR A 130 0.44 26.06 21.10
CA TYR A 130 0.58 27.26 20.29
C TYR A 130 -0.67 27.53 19.45
N ILE A 131 -1.16 26.53 18.72
CA ILE A 131 -2.28 26.70 17.77
C ILE A 131 -3.54 27.16 18.49
N GLN A 132 -3.82 26.69 19.71
CA GLN A 132 -5.00 27.13 20.47
C GLN A 132 -5.04 28.65 20.74
N THR A 133 -3.89 29.34 20.72
CA THR A 133 -3.81 30.79 20.96
C THR A 133 -4.14 31.65 19.73
N LEU A 134 -4.19 31.05 18.53
CA LEU A 134 -4.42 31.78 17.28
C LEU A 134 -5.89 32.06 17.06
N SER A 135 -6.24 33.20 16.47
CA SER A 135 -7.64 33.49 16.13
C SER A 135 -8.16 32.56 15.02
N THR A 136 -9.42 32.16 15.12
CA THR A 136 -10.14 31.45 14.05
C THR A 136 -11.11 32.35 13.28
N THR A 137 -11.34 33.59 13.72
CA THR A 137 -12.24 34.56 13.08
C THR A 137 -11.45 35.53 12.21
N ALA A 138 -10.36 36.08 12.74
CA ALA A 138 -9.38 36.87 11.99
C ALA A 138 -8.23 35.95 11.55
N VAL A 139 -8.49 35.13 10.53
CA VAL A 139 -7.52 34.14 10.02
C VAL A 139 -6.28 34.87 9.49
N LYS A 140 -5.16 34.72 10.17
CA LYS A 140 -3.87 35.31 9.80
C LYS A 140 -2.82 34.22 9.58
N PRO A 141 -1.87 34.42 8.65
CA PRO A 141 -0.70 33.57 8.54
C PRO A 141 0.06 33.47 9.87
N LEU A 142 0.56 32.28 10.15
CA LEU A 142 1.32 31.95 11.35
C LEU A 142 2.67 32.65 11.38
N LEU A 143 3.27 32.90 10.20
CA LEU A 143 4.48 33.69 10.02
C LEU A 143 4.20 34.96 9.23
N SER A 144 4.75 36.08 9.69
CA SER A 144 4.89 37.29 8.87
C SER A 144 5.93 37.13 7.77
N ALA A 145 5.96 38.04 6.79
CA ALA A 145 6.99 38.04 5.75
C ALA A 145 8.41 38.11 6.33
N GLN A 146 8.62 38.94 7.37
CA GLN A 146 9.90 39.04 8.07
C GLN A 146 10.29 37.71 8.74
N GLN A 147 9.34 37.01 9.35
CA GLN A 147 9.60 35.72 9.99
C GLN A 147 9.87 34.62 8.96
N LYS A 148 9.21 34.65 7.80
CA LYS A 148 9.56 33.76 6.67
C LYS A 148 10.99 34.00 6.21
N GLN A 149 11.41 35.27 6.10
CA GLN A 149 12.79 35.61 5.73
C GLN A 149 13.81 35.10 6.75
N GLN A 150 13.51 35.22 8.05
CA GLN A 150 14.34 34.68 9.12
C GLN A 150 14.44 33.14 9.04
N LEU A 151 13.29 32.46 8.90
CA LEU A 151 13.24 31.01 8.77
C LEU A 151 13.99 30.53 7.52
N TRP A 152 13.83 31.19 6.38
CA TRP A 152 14.58 30.91 5.16
C TRP A 152 16.08 31.07 5.38
N THR A 153 16.52 32.15 6.02
CA THR A 153 17.95 32.37 6.34
C THR A 153 18.51 31.22 7.17
N LEU A 154 17.75 30.69 8.13
CA LEU A 154 18.14 29.50 8.90
C LEU A 154 18.17 28.23 8.04
N ILE A 155 17.17 28.04 7.17
CA ILE A 155 17.03 26.90 6.25
C ILE A 155 18.12 26.91 5.18
N ASP A 156 18.63 28.06 4.77
CA ASP A 156 19.69 28.17 3.75
C ASP A 156 21.08 28.05 4.39
N LYS A 157 21.32 28.78 5.49
CA LYS A 157 22.61 28.88 6.15
C LYS A 157 23.17 27.54 6.62
N SER A 158 24.48 27.35 6.46
CA SER A 158 25.19 26.21 7.04
C SER A 158 25.15 26.21 8.56
N TRP A 159 24.73 25.09 9.16
CA TRP A 159 24.70 24.92 10.61
C TRP A 159 26.09 24.49 11.09
N LYS A 160 26.67 25.19 12.06
CA LYS A 160 27.84 24.73 12.81
C LYS A 160 27.35 23.95 14.04
N SER A 161 28.15 23.03 14.57
CA SER A 161 27.81 22.34 15.82
C SER A 161 28.35 23.17 16.99
N PRO A 162 27.49 23.72 17.86
CA PRO A 162 27.94 24.27 19.13
C PRO A 162 28.73 23.25 19.96
N LYS A 163 29.68 23.72 20.78
CA LYS A 163 30.57 22.85 21.57
C LYS A 163 29.80 21.85 22.44
N HIS A 164 28.69 22.27 23.04
CA HIS A 164 27.87 21.41 23.91
C HIS A 164 27.09 20.31 23.17
N TYR A 165 26.99 20.37 21.84
CA TYR A 165 26.42 19.30 21.02
C TYR A 165 27.48 18.46 20.28
N ALA A 166 28.77 18.80 20.43
CA ALA A 166 29.86 18.13 19.73
C ALA A 166 30.13 16.71 20.25
N GLN A 167 29.64 16.38 21.45
CA GLN A 167 29.76 15.05 22.05
C GLN A 167 29.10 13.94 21.21
N TYR A 168 28.11 14.30 20.40
CA TYR A 168 27.43 13.38 19.50
C TYR A 168 27.65 13.80 18.05
N CYS A 169 27.78 12.83 17.16
CA CYS A 169 27.77 13.08 15.74
C CYS A 169 26.43 13.70 15.30
N ARG A 170 26.42 14.33 14.13
CA ARG A 170 25.21 14.91 13.51
C ARG A 170 25.02 14.40 12.10
N LEU A 171 23.81 14.53 11.59
CA LEU A 171 23.54 14.31 10.18
C LEU A 171 23.99 15.51 9.34
N ARG A 172 24.33 15.24 8.09
CA ARG A 172 24.36 16.30 7.08
C ARG A 172 22.95 16.87 6.90
N LYS A 173 22.88 18.15 6.57
CA LYS A 173 21.63 18.91 6.49
C LYS A 173 20.67 18.35 5.42
N ASP A 174 21.19 17.95 4.27
CA ASP A 174 20.43 17.29 3.20
C ASP A 174 19.76 15.99 3.69
N VAL A 175 20.50 15.16 4.43
CA VAL A 175 20.00 13.90 4.99
C VAL A 175 18.95 14.17 6.08
N PHE A 176 19.18 15.19 6.90
CA PHE A 176 18.23 15.58 7.95
C PHE A 176 16.92 16.10 7.37
N PHE A 177 16.96 17.00 6.38
CA PHE A 177 15.78 17.50 5.66
C PHE A 177 14.96 16.35 5.05
N ARG A 178 15.66 15.35 4.52
CA ARG A 178 15.05 14.16 3.91
C ARG A 178 14.70 13.04 4.89
N TYR A 179 14.79 13.25 6.21
CA TYR A 179 14.57 12.17 7.19
C TYR A 179 13.25 11.41 6.98
N PHE A 180 12.12 12.14 6.87
CA PHE A 180 10.81 11.53 6.63
C PHE A 180 10.72 10.88 5.25
N THR A 181 11.28 11.50 4.21
CA THR A 181 11.37 10.94 2.85
C THR A 181 12.12 9.61 2.84
N ILE A 182 13.29 9.58 3.45
CA ILE A 182 14.15 8.40 3.55
C ILE A 182 13.42 7.28 4.30
N LEU A 183 12.77 7.60 5.43
CA LEU A 183 12.05 6.60 6.22
C LEU A 183 10.79 6.09 5.52
N ALA A 184 10.02 6.96 4.88
CA ALA A 184 8.86 6.57 4.09
C ALA A 184 9.26 5.68 2.90
N GLN A 185 10.34 6.04 2.20
CA GLN A 185 10.88 5.25 1.10
C GLN A 185 11.31 3.84 1.57
N ARG A 186 12.05 3.78 2.69
CA ARG A 186 12.58 2.54 3.28
C ARG A 186 11.54 1.74 4.07
N CYS A 187 10.37 2.29 4.36
CA CYS A 187 9.34 1.59 5.12
C CYS A 187 8.75 0.42 4.32
N PRO A 188 8.90 -0.83 4.79
CA PRO A 188 8.41 -1.99 4.04
C PRO A 188 6.88 -2.13 4.07
N TYR A 189 6.24 -1.59 5.12
CA TYR A 189 4.80 -1.74 5.38
C TYR A 189 3.96 -0.50 5.03
N LEU A 190 4.61 0.61 4.66
CA LEU A 190 3.90 1.75 4.08
C LEU A 190 3.50 1.36 2.66
N SER A 191 2.21 1.34 2.37
CA SER A 191 1.71 0.92 1.06
C SER A 191 2.15 1.86 -0.05
N THR A 192 2.15 1.34 -1.28
CA THR A 192 2.51 2.12 -2.47
C THR A 192 1.62 3.36 -2.64
N THR A 193 0.31 3.25 -2.40
CA THR A 193 -0.60 4.40 -2.47
C THR A 193 -0.25 5.45 -1.43
N ALA A 194 -0.03 5.07 -0.16
CA ALA A 194 0.39 6.01 0.87
C ALA A 194 1.78 6.63 0.58
N LYS A 195 2.73 5.85 0.04
CA LYS A 195 4.03 6.36 -0.43
C LYS A 195 3.86 7.43 -1.51
N SER A 196 2.94 7.24 -2.45
CA SER A 196 2.68 8.22 -3.52
C SER A 196 2.11 9.55 -3.04
N ILE A 197 1.53 9.59 -1.84
CA ILE A 197 1.03 10.83 -1.23
C ILE A 197 2.14 11.61 -0.52
N VAL A 198 3.08 10.91 0.12
CA VAL A 198 4.11 11.57 0.95
C VAL A 198 5.45 11.73 0.25
N LEU A 199 5.79 10.89 -0.72
CA LEU A 199 7.07 10.95 -1.44
C LEU A 199 6.91 11.73 -2.75
N PRO A 200 7.93 12.52 -3.15
CA PRO A 200 8.02 13.08 -4.50
C PRO A 200 8.02 11.99 -5.57
N GLU A 201 7.47 12.28 -6.75
CA GLU A 201 7.32 11.31 -7.83
C GLU A 201 8.65 10.67 -8.27
N HIS A 202 9.73 11.46 -8.34
CA HIS A 202 11.07 10.98 -8.71
C HIS A 202 11.72 10.05 -7.66
N VAL A 203 11.17 9.99 -6.44
CA VAL A 203 11.63 9.10 -5.35
C VAL A 203 10.81 7.82 -5.27
N LEU A 204 9.66 7.77 -5.96
CA LEU A 204 8.81 6.58 -6.01
C LEU A 204 9.52 5.47 -6.78
N HIS A 205 9.73 4.35 -6.10
CA HIS A 205 10.35 3.17 -6.69
C HIS A 205 9.60 2.67 -7.93
N HIS A 206 8.26 2.74 -7.94
CA HIS A 206 7.44 2.28 -9.07
C HIS A 206 6.22 3.17 -9.32
N ALA A 207 6.22 3.91 -10.44
CA ALA A 207 5.05 4.62 -10.93
C ALA A 207 3.89 3.67 -11.30
N SER A 208 4.16 2.39 -11.55
CA SER A 208 3.16 1.39 -11.96
C SER A 208 2.52 0.61 -10.80
N ALA A 209 3.15 0.54 -9.62
CA ALA A 209 2.60 -0.23 -8.50
C ALA A 209 1.29 0.38 -7.95
N LYS A 210 1.15 1.72 -8.01
CA LYS A 210 -0.12 2.42 -7.74
C LYS A 210 -1.25 2.04 -8.71
N ALA A 211 -0.92 1.47 -9.88
CA ALA A 211 -1.92 1.12 -10.88
C ALA A 211 -2.73 -0.12 -10.49
N TYR A 212 -2.26 -0.95 -9.54
CA TYR A 212 -2.89 -2.24 -9.22
C TYR A 212 -3.71 -2.25 -7.93
N GLN A 213 -3.40 -1.36 -7.00
CA GLN A 213 -3.98 -1.32 -5.66
C GLN A 213 -4.85 -0.07 -5.47
N LYS A 214 -5.85 -0.16 -4.61
CA LYS A 214 -6.69 0.97 -4.17
C LYS A 214 -6.75 1.06 -2.66
N GLU A 215 -6.81 2.29 -2.17
CA GLU A 215 -7.05 2.61 -0.77
C GLU A 215 -7.88 3.87 -0.67
N ASN A 216 -8.69 3.96 0.38
CA ASN A 216 -9.39 5.20 0.68
C ASN A 216 -8.51 6.16 1.51
N SER A 217 -8.88 7.44 1.54
CA SER A 217 -8.13 8.47 2.27
C SER A 217 -8.00 8.18 3.77
N ASN A 218 -8.98 7.55 4.41
CA ASN A 218 -8.93 7.22 5.84
C ASN A 218 -7.88 6.13 6.13
N GLN A 219 -7.76 5.14 5.24
CA GLN A 219 -6.73 4.09 5.31
C GLN A 219 -5.32 4.67 5.10
N ILE A 220 -5.17 5.55 4.10
CA ILE A 220 -3.89 6.23 3.83
C ILE A 220 -3.50 7.11 5.02
N ARG A 221 -4.45 7.90 5.55
CA ARG A 221 -4.28 8.73 6.73
C ARG A 221 -3.81 7.93 7.95
N TYR A 222 -4.41 6.77 8.18
CA TYR A 222 -3.98 5.82 9.22
C TYR A 222 -2.53 5.37 9.01
N LYS A 223 -2.17 4.96 7.80
CA LYS A 223 -0.82 4.48 7.47
C LYS A 223 0.24 5.56 7.63
N ILE A 224 -0.02 6.79 7.16
CA ILE A 224 0.87 7.94 7.34
C ILE A 224 1.05 8.26 8.83
N PHE A 225 -0.05 8.34 9.59
CA PHE A 225 0.00 8.63 11.02
C PHE A 225 0.82 7.57 11.78
N ARG A 226 0.57 6.28 11.53
CA ARG A 226 1.31 5.18 12.16
C ARG A 226 2.79 5.23 11.80
N ALA A 227 3.11 5.46 10.53
CA ALA A 227 4.48 5.56 10.04
C ALA A 227 5.23 6.72 10.71
N HIS A 228 4.66 7.93 10.70
CA HIS A 228 5.29 9.10 11.32
C HIS A 228 5.50 8.92 12.83
N ASN A 229 4.54 8.32 13.54
CA ASN A 229 4.70 7.98 14.95
C ASN A 229 5.84 6.99 15.19
N GLN A 230 5.98 5.95 14.35
CA GLN A 230 7.11 5.02 14.44
C GLN A 230 8.45 5.71 14.18
N TYR A 231 8.52 6.61 13.19
CA TYR A 231 9.73 7.35 12.86
C TYR A 231 10.18 8.26 13.98
N LEU A 232 9.23 8.96 14.61
CA LEU A 232 9.46 9.86 15.72
C LEU A 232 9.74 9.12 17.02
N LYS A 233 9.14 7.95 17.26
CA LYS A 233 9.45 7.09 18.42
C LYS A 233 10.93 6.69 18.45
N ARG A 234 11.57 6.48 17.30
CA ARG A 234 13.02 6.23 17.21
C ARG A 234 13.83 7.41 17.77
N LEU A 235 13.42 8.64 17.44
CA LEU A 235 14.08 9.86 17.92
C LEU A 235 13.83 10.09 19.41
N ASP A 236 12.60 9.89 19.87
CA ASP A 236 12.22 10.01 21.29
C ASP A 236 13.01 9.03 22.17
N THR A 237 13.11 7.77 21.73
CA THR A 237 13.90 6.74 22.41
C THR A 237 15.38 7.14 22.51
N ALA A 238 15.96 7.62 21.40
CA ALA A 238 17.34 8.09 21.40
C ALA A 238 17.54 9.33 22.29
N SER A 239 16.62 10.31 22.28
CA SER A 239 16.75 11.48 23.16
C SER A 239 16.75 11.09 24.64
N LYS A 240 15.90 10.14 25.03
CA LYS A 240 15.81 9.67 26.43
C LYS A 240 17.05 8.87 26.82
N GLN A 241 17.50 7.95 25.97
CA GLN A 241 18.68 7.12 26.22
C GLN A 241 19.95 7.96 26.40
N TYR A 242 20.12 9.03 25.62
CA TYR A 242 21.33 9.85 25.60
C TYR A 242 21.18 11.21 26.31
N GLY A 243 20.06 11.44 27.02
CA GLY A 243 19.81 12.68 27.76
C GLY A 243 19.76 13.94 26.90
N ILE A 244 19.39 13.84 25.62
CA ILE A 244 19.36 14.99 24.69
C ILE A 244 18.11 15.82 24.95
N ASN A 245 18.31 17.04 25.44
CA ASN A 245 17.23 17.96 25.81
C ASN A 245 16.66 18.69 24.58
N LEU A 246 15.40 18.41 24.25
CA LEU A 246 14.63 19.05 23.18
C LEU A 246 13.69 20.15 23.70
N SER A 247 14.06 20.82 24.78
CA SER A 247 13.28 21.92 25.35
C SER A 247 13.39 23.21 24.53
N ILE A 248 12.28 23.92 24.50
CA ILE A 248 12.17 25.26 23.94
C ILE A 248 11.93 26.17 25.15
N ASN A 249 12.98 26.83 25.67
CA ASN A 249 12.89 27.65 26.88
C ASN A 249 11.73 28.64 26.75
N ASN A 250 10.88 28.68 27.77
CA ASN A 250 9.77 29.60 27.89
C ASN A 250 10.02 30.50 29.09
N ALA A 251 9.97 31.82 28.91
CA ALA A 251 10.13 32.78 30.01
C ALA A 251 8.86 32.91 30.88
N HIS A 252 7.69 32.42 30.40
CA HIS A 252 6.40 32.70 31.04
C HIS A 252 5.50 31.48 31.30
N HIS A 253 5.83 30.28 30.83
CA HIS A 253 5.06 29.06 31.11
C HIS A 253 5.97 27.82 31.23
N LYS A 254 5.55 26.77 31.94
CA LYS A 254 6.29 25.49 32.10
C LYS A 254 7.03 25.08 30.81
N MET A 255 8.32 24.70 30.93
CA MET A 255 9.16 24.26 29.80
C MET A 255 8.35 23.38 28.83
N ALA A 256 8.18 23.85 27.59
CA ALA A 256 7.56 23.05 26.54
C ALA A 256 8.64 22.14 25.94
N LEU A 257 8.47 20.84 26.09
CA LEU A 257 9.25 19.84 25.37
C LEU A 257 8.66 19.68 23.98
N LEU A 258 9.51 19.62 22.95
CA LEU A 258 9.07 19.33 21.59
C LEU A 258 8.44 17.92 21.50
N PHE A 259 9.03 16.96 22.22
CA PHE A 259 8.54 15.58 22.32
C PHE A 259 7.86 15.35 23.65
N ASP A 260 6.58 14.98 23.58
CA ASP A 260 5.77 14.62 24.73
C ASP A 260 4.87 13.41 24.41
N ALA A 261 5.29 12.24 24.90
CA ALA A 261 4.58 10.98 24.72
C ALA A 261 3.48 10.73 25.78
N SER A 262 3.26 11.65 26.73
CA SER A 262 2.32 11.44 27.85
C SER A 262 0.84 11.55 27.44
N ILE A 263 0.55 11.98 26.21
CA ILE A 263 -0.82 12.19 25.75
C ILE A 263 -1.42 10.91 25.19
N THR A 264 -2.56 10.51 25.75
CA THR A 264 -3.40 9.44 25.21
C THR A 264 -4.23 9.94 24.03
N PRO A 265 -4.12 9.35 22.83
CA PRO A 265 -4.92 9.76 21.67
C PRO A 265 -6.44 9.60 21.91
N PRO A 266 -7.29 10.41 21.26
CA PRO A 266 -8.74 10.18 21.15
C PRO A 266 -9.07 8.87 20.42
N SER A 267 -10.30 8.35 20.61
CA SER A 267 -10.70 7.03 20.10
C SER A 267 -10.52 6.87 18.59
N TYR A 268 -10.85 7.91 17.81
CA TYR A 268 -10.76 7.87 16.35
C TYR A 268 -9.33 7.69 15.82
N LEU A 269 -8.29 8.03 16.60
CA LEU A 269 -6.89 7.79 16.25
C LEU A 269 -6.39 6.40 16.67
N ASN A 270 -7.13 5.71 17.54
CA ASN A 270 -6.79 4.37 18.02
C ASN A 270 -7.43 3.26 17.17
N LYS A 271 -8.36 3.59 16.27
CA LYS A 271 -8.99 2.62 15.35
C LYS A 271 -7.93 2.03 14.41
N LYS A 272 -7.85 0.70 14.37
CA LYS A 272 -6.90 -0.02 13.50
C LYS A 272 -7.42 0.00 12.05
N GLY A 273 -6.52 0.32 11.11
CA GLY A 273 -6.75 0.24 9.68
C GLY A 273 -7.20 1.53 9.01
N GLU A 274 -7.85 2.44 9.74
CA GLU A 274 -8.45 3.65 9.19
C GLU A 274 -8.61 4.74 10.25
N ILE A 275 -8.40 6.00 9.87
CA ILE A 275 -8.63 7.18 10.71
C ILE A 275 -9.62 8.09 10.00
N ASN A 276 -10.81 8.25 10.57
CA ASN A 276 -11.88 9.06 9.99
C ASN A 276 -11.62 10.55 10.17
N ALA A 277 -11.83 11.34 9.12
CA ALA A 277 -11.84 12.80 9.20
C ALA A 277 -13.24 13.29 9.56
N PHE A 278 -13.33 14.40 10.28
CA PHE A 278 -14.61 14.96 10.73
C PHE A 278 -14.76 16.41 10.32
N GLU A 279 -16.00 16.85 10.18
CA GLU A 279 -16.43 18.23 10.07
C GLU A 279 -17.23 18.59 11.32
N ARG A 280 -16.93 19.74 11.92
CA ARG A 280 -17.68 20.25 13.07
C ARG A 280 -18.91 20.99 12.56
N ARG A 281 -20.11 20.47 12.79
CA ARG A 281 -21.38 21.13 12.47
C ARG A 281 -22.14 21.53 13.73
N LYS A 282 -22.91 22.62 13.65
CA LYS A 282 -23.83 23.00 14.72
C LYS A 282 -24.96 21.97 14.78
N ASN A 283 -25.29 21.50 15.98
CA ASN A 283 -26.46 20.66 16.18
C ASN A 283 -27.72 21.55 16.15
N ALA A 284 -28.69 21.16 15.33
CA ALA A 284 -29.94 21.88 15.18
C ALA A 284 -30.80 21.82 16.46
N GLU A 285 -30.66 20.77 17.26
CA GLU A 285 -31.56 20.48 18.38
C GLU A 285 -31.14 21.13 19.71
N ASN A 286 -29.83 21.32 19.94
CA ASN A 286 -29.33 21.77 21.26
C ASN A 286 -28.31 22.91 21.21
N GLN A 287 -28.20 23.61 20.07
CA GLN A 287 -27.24 24.69 19.81
C GLN A 287 -25.74 24.33 20.01
N GLY A 288 -25.42 23.08 20.38
CA GLY A 288 -24.07 22.56 20.54
C GLY A 288 -23.39 22.26 19.20
N TYR A 289 -22.22 21.63 19.25
CA TYR A 289 -21.49 21.18 18.06
C TYR A 289 -21.37 19.66 18.05
N GLN A 290 -21.51 19.07 16.87
CA GLN A 290 -21.27 17.66 16.60
C GLN A 290 -20.17 17.48 15.55
N TYR A 291 -19.49 16.34 15.57
CA TYR A 291 -18.48 15.97 14.59
C TYR A 291 -19.05 14.92 13.64
N ILE A 292 -19.28 15.33 12.40
CA ILE A 292 -19.82 14.47 11.35
C ILE A 292 -18.66 13.94 10.52
N GLN A 293 -18.63 12.62 10.26
CA GLN A 293 -17.57 12.01 9.46
C GLN A 293 -17.61 12.54 8.02
N LEU A 294 -16.47 12.99 7.52
CA LEU A 294 -16.28 13.34 6.12
C LEU A 294 -16.19 12.06 5.26
N PRO A 295 -16.74 12.08 4.03
CA PRO A 295 -16.62 10.95 3.11
C PRO A 295 -15.15 10.74 2.73
N SER A 296 -14.75 9.47 2.62
CA SER A 296 -13.42 9.11 2.14
C SER A 296 -13.33 9.20 0.62
N ILE A 297 -12.16 9.56 0.10
CA ILE A 297 -11.87 9.52 -1.34
C ILE A 297 -11.08 8.26 -1.69
N GLU A 298 -11.44 7.60 -2.79
CA GLU A 298 -10.75 6.41 -3.28
C GLU A 298 -9.52 6.79 -4.13
N ILE A 299 -8.38 6.17 -3.84
CA ILE A 299 -7.09 6.49 -4.46
C ILE A 299 -6.43 5.23 -4.99
N GLY A 300 -6.03 5.26 -6.26
CA GLY A 300 -5.36 4.16 -6.95
C GLY A 300 -6.24 3.51 -8.00
N SER A 301 -6.15 2.18 -8.10
CA SER A 301 -6.75 1.40 -9.17
C SER A 301 -8.27 1.26 -9.07
N ARG A 302 -8.99 1.52 -10.17
CA ARG A 302 -10.44 1.23 -10.26
C ARG A 302 -10.75 -0.16 -10.81
N ARG A 303 -9.74 -0.95 -11.17
CA ARG A 303 -9.91 -2.25 -11.87
C ARG A 303 -10.06 -3.44 -10.94
N ALA A 304 -9.73 -3.30 -9.65
CA ALA A 304 -9.90 -4.39 -8.68
C ALA A 304 -11.40 -4.60 -8.41
N LEU A 305 -11.86 -5.83 -8.65
CA LEU A 305 -13.25 -6.23 -8.45
C LEU A 305 -13.54 -6.45 -6.96
N PRO A 306 -14.76 -6.14 -6.48
CA PRO A 306 -15.22 -6.53 -5.15
C PRO A 306 -15.14 -8.05 -4.93
N LEU A 307 -14.81 -8.48 -3.71
CA LEU A 307 -14.57 -9.90 -3.42
C LEU A 307 -15.84 -10.75 -3.48
N ASP A 308 -16.98 -10.19 -3.07
CA ASP A 308 -18.30 -10.78 -3.21
C ASP A 308 -18.61 -11.08 -4.68
N GLN A 309 -18.33 -10.14 -5.59
CA GLN A 309 -18.55 -10.35 -7.01
C GLN A 309 -17.65 -11.44 -7.59
N VAL A 310 -16.38 -11.46 -7.18
CA VAL A 310 -15.42 -12.48 -7.60
C VAL A 310 -15.83 -13.86 -7.09
N ARG A 311 -16.25 -13.97 -5.82
CA ARG A 311 -16.75 -15.24 -5.25
C ARG A 311 -17.94 -15.76 -6.04
N ARG A 312 -18.95 -14.90 -6.27
CA ARG A 312 -20.14 -15.29 -7.04
C ARG A 312 -19.81 -15.72 -8.47
N PHE A 313 -18.84 -15.07 -9.10
CA PHE A 313 -18.37 -15.49 -10.42
C PHE A 313 -17.78 -16.91 -10.39
N PHE A 314 -16.99 -17.26 -9.37
CA PHE A 314 -16.51 -18.63 -9.22
C PHE A 314 -17.62 -19.64 -8.90
N ASP A 315 -18.64 -19.25 -8.12
CA ASP A 315 -19.82 -20.10 -7.92
C ASP A 315 -20.52 -20.42 -9.25
N VAL A 316 -20.69 -19.42 -10.14
CA VAL A 316 -21.29 -19.61 -11.46
C VAL A 316 -20.43 -20.51 -12.35
N ILE A 317 -19.10 -20.42 -12.26
CA ILE A 317 -18.23 -21.37 -12.96
C ILE A 317 -18.46 -22.78 -12.43
N ASP A 318 -18.51 -22.96 -11.10
CA ASP A 318 -18.71 -24.27 -10.48
C ASP A 318 -20.07 -24.87 -10.85
N GLU A 319 -21.14 -24.05 -10.87
CA GLU A 319 -22.47 -24.42 -11.38
C GLU A 319 -22.39 -24.83 -12.87
N HIS A 320 -21.72 -24.04 -13.71
CA HIS A 320 -21.56 -24.37 -15.14
C HIS A 320 -20.84 -25.70 -15.36
N VAL A 321 -19.77 -25.99 -14.61
CA VAL A 321 -19.09 -27.29 -14.75
C VAL A 321 -20.00 -28.43 -14.27
N LYS A 322 -20.81 -28.22 -13.21
CA LYS A 322 -21.79 -29.21 -12.75
C LYS A 322 -22.88 -29.48 -13.79
N ASP A 323 -23.37 -28.45 -14.47
CA ASP A 323 -24.34 -28.59 -15.56
C ASP A 323 -23.74 -29.32 -16.77
N CYS A 324 -22.42 -29.26 -16.92
CA CYS A 324 -21.68 -30.05 -17.90
C CYS A 324 -21.30 -31.45 -17.40
N ILE A 325 -21.59 -31.85 -16.15
CA ILE A 325 -21.34 -33.23 -15.68
C ILE A 325 -22.28 -34.14 -16.48
N PRO A 326 -21.75 -35.07 -17.28
CA PRO A 326 -22.62 -35.80 -18.19
C PRO A 326 -23.23 -37.06 -17.56
N HIS A 327 -24.43 -37.37 -18.03
CA HIS A 327 -25.29 -38.51 -17.60
C HIS A 327 -25.01 -39.77 -18.43
N PRO A 328 -25.48 -40.98 -18.03
CA PRO A 328 -25.26 -42.21 -18.81
C PRO A 328 -25.61 -42.02 -20.30
N CYS A 329 -24.72 -42.46 -21.20
CA CYS A 329 -24.72 -42.23 -22.67
C CYS A 329 -24.13 -40.88 -23.13
N TRP A 330 -22.84 -40.66 -22.90
CA TRP A 330 -22.17 -39.39 -23.23
C TRP A 330 -21.96 -39.23 -24.74
N THR A 331 -22.40 -38.10 -25.31
CA THR A 331 -21.97 -37.72 -26.67
C THR A 331 -20.55 -37.14 -26.64
N LYS A 332 -19.83 -37.28 -27.75
CA LYS A 332 -18.49 -36.68 -27.93
C LYS A 332 -18.48 -35.17 -27.65
N ARG A 333 -19.57 -34.47 -27.99
CA ARG A 333 -19.71 -33.03 -27.75
C ARG A 333 -19.82 -32.71 -26.26
N GLN A 334 -20.64 -33.44 -25.51
CA GLN A 334 -20.79 -33.25 -24.06
C GLN A 334 -19.47 -33.52 -23.31
N LEU A 335 -18.70 -34.53 -23.73
CA LEU A 335 -17.35 -34.81 -23.23
C LEU A 335 -16.41 -33.59 -23.42
N ILE A 336 -16.43 -32.98 -24.61
CA ILE A 336 -15.61 -31.80 -24.94
C ILE A 336 -16.07 -30.58 -24.14
N ASP A 337 -17.39 -30.37 -24.02
CA ASP A 337 -17.96 -29.25 -23.27
C ASP A 337 -17.57 -29.35 -21.78
N TYR A 338 -17.68 -30.54 -21.18
CA TYR A 338 -17.21 -30.82 -19.82
C TYR A 338 -15.70 -30.59 -19.65
N TYR A 339 -14.90 -31.13 -20.57
CA TYR A 339 -13.45 -30.93 -20.59
C TYR A 339 -13.06 -29.44 -20.64
N ASN A 340 -13.72 -28.68 -21.53
CA ASN A 340 -13.48 -27.25 -21.68
C ASN A 340 -13.93 -26.47 -20.44
N ALA A 341 -15.07 -26.82 -19.83
CA ALA A 341 -15.56 -26.20 -18.61
C ALA A 341 -14.56 -26.37 -17.45
N LEU A 342 -14.04 -27.60 -17.23
CA LEU A 342 -12.97 -27.87 -16.27
C LEU A 342 -11.71 -27.04 -16.54
N THR A 343 -11.35 -26.93 -17.82
CA THR A 343 -10.17 -26.17 -18.25
C THR A 343 -10.31 -24.67 -17.94
N TYR A 344 -11.50 -24.09 -18.17
CA TYR A 344 -11.79 -22.70 -17.81
C TYR A 344 -11.72 -22.49 -16.31
N GLN A 345 -12.35 -23.35 -15.53
CA GLN A 345 -12.32 -23.27 -14.07
C GLN A 345 -10.89 -23.25 -13.53
N LEU A 346 -10.05 -24.21 -13.96
CA LEU A 346 -8.64 -24.24 -13.56
C LEU A 346 -7.88 -22.98 -14.01
N ALA A 347 -8.13 -22.48 -15.22
CA ALA A 347 -7.45 -21.29 -15.72
C ALA A 347 -7.81 -20.01 -14.94
N PHE A 348 -9.07 -19.84 -14.53
CA PHE A 348 -9.47 -18.71 -13.66
C PHE A 348 -8.94 -18.85 -12.25
N GLN A 349 -8.95 -20.06 -11.67
CA GLN A 349 -8.32 -20.35 -10.38
C GLN A 349 -6.82 -20.04 -10.42
N PHE A 350 -6.12 -20.47 -11.47
CA PHE A 350 -4.71 -20.14 -11.70
C PHE A 350 -4.48 -18.63 -11.72
N LEU A 351 -5.32 -17.88 -12.45
CA LEU A 351 -5.19 -16.42 -12.57
C LEU A 351 -5.36 -15.70 -11.22
N ILE A 352 -6.44 -15.99 -10.48
CA ILE A 352 -6.73 -15.31 -9.21
C ILE A 352 -5.80 -15.74 -8.08
N LEU A 353 -5.28 -16.98 -8.08
CA LEU A 353 -4.43 -17.51 -7.01
C LEU A 353 -2.93 -17.22 -7.22
N THR A 354 -2.52 -16.80 -8.41
CA THR A 354 -1.11 -16.50 -8.73
C THR A 354 -0.84 -15.06 -9.13
N GLY A 355 -1.88 -14.30 -9.51
CA GLY A 355 -1.75 -12.94 -9.99
C GLY A 355 -0.99 -12.81 -11.32
N VAL A 356 -0.83 -13.91 -12.08
CA VAL A 356 -0.20 -13.88 -13.41
C VAL A 356 -0.95 -12.94 -14.36
N ARG A 357 -0.21 -12.36 -15.31
CA ARG A 357 -0.82 -11.49 -16.31
C ARG A 357 -1.55 -12.36 -17.33
N PRO A 358 -2.82 -12.07 -17.65
CA PRO A 358 -3.54 -12.73 -18.73
C PRO A 358 -2.95 -12.30 -20.07
N THR A 359 -1.88 -12.99 -20.51
CA THR A 359 -1.18 -12.78 -21.77
C THR A 359 -1.41 -13.96 -22.73
N HIS A 360 -0.40 -14.34 -23.52
CA HIS A 360 -0.57 -15.23 -24.69
C HIS A 360 -0.95 -16.68 -24.33
N ALA A 361 -0.46 -17.21 -23.21
CA ALA A 361 -0.83 -18.55 -22.73
C ALA A 361 -1.15 -18.52 -21.23
N LEU A 362 -2.42 -18.74 -20.90
CA LEU A 362 -2.89 -18.89 -19.52
C LEU A 362 -2.83 -20.35 -19.09
N SER A 363 -1.63 -20.91 -19.17
CA SER A 363 -1.30 -22.27 -18.78
C SER A 363 0.18 -22.40 -18.41
N LEU A 364 0.56 -23.51 -17.78
CA LEU A 364 1.95 -23.80 -17.46
C LEU A 364 2.60 -24.67 -18.54
N GLU A 365 3.79 -24.28 -18.99
CA GLU A 365 4.60 -25.13 -19.85
C GLU A 365 5.05 -26.37 -19.08
N LYS A 366 4.84 -27.57 -19.66
CA LYS A 366 5.23 -28.87 -19.08
C LYS A 366 6.68 -28.88 -18.64
N ARG A 367 7.59 -28.44 -19.53
CA ARG A 367 9.05 -28.38 -19.29
C ARG A 367 9.49 -27.38 -18.20
N ARG A 368 8.58 -26.51 -17.73
CA ARG A 368 8.84 -25.43 -16.76
C ARG A 368 8.00 -25.54 -15.49
N CYS A 369 7.30 -26.66 -15.31
CA CYS A 369 6.54 -26.97 -14.11
C CYS A 369 7.32 -27.97 -13.25
N TYR A 370 7.77 -27.56 -12.08
CA TYR A 370 8.63 -28.37 -11.22
C TYR A 370 7.80 -29.04 -10.12
N GLY A 371 7.32 -30.26 -10.40
CA GLY A 371 6.55 -31.08 -9.46
C GLY A 371 5.23 -30.46 -8.99
N VAL A 372 4.67 -29.53 -9.76
CA VAL A 372 3.47 -28.74 -9.41
C VAL A 372 3.63 -27.98 -8.07
N LYS A 373 4.86 -27.65 -7.66
CA LYS A 373 5.12 -26.83 -6.47
C LYS A 373 5.41 -25.37 -6.84
N GLN A 374 6.17 -25.20 -7.90
CA GLN A 374 6.54 -23.92 -8.48
C GLN A 374 6.68 -24.08 -9.99
N ALA A 375 6.50 -22.99 -10.73
CA ALA A 375 6.69 -23.00 -12.17
C ALA A 375 7.42 -21.73 -12.63
N ILE A 376 8.03 -21.80 -13.80
CA ILE A 376 8.56 -20.63 -14.50
C ILE A 376 7.52 -20.19 -15.53
N HIS A 377 7.06 -18.94 -15.41
CA HIS A 377 6.06 -18.35 -16.29
C HIS A 377 6.63 -17.11 -16.99
N SER A 378 6.33 -16.96 -18.28
CA SER A 378 6.73 -15.78 -19.08
C SER A 378 5.66 -14.70 -18.98
N ASP A 379 6.02 -13.53 -18.46
CA ASP A 379 5.19 -12.33 -18.45
C ASP A 379 5.91 -11.24 -19.28
N LYS A 380 5.28 -10.77 -20.35
CA LYS A 380 5.87 -9.83 -21.33
C LYS A 380 7.26 -10.25 -21.85
N GLY A 381 7.46 -11.55 -22.08
CA GLY A 381 8.75 -12.09 -22.55
C GLY A 381 9.83 -12.21 -21.46
N ARG A 382 9.51 -11.91 -20.20
CA ARG A 382 10.41 -12.10 -19.05
C ARG A 382 9.95 -13.27 -18.20
N TYR A 383 10.90 -14.12 -17.83
CA TYR A 383 10.62 -15.30 -17.03
C TYR A 383 10.69 -15.00 -15.53
N ARG A 384 9.66 -15.45 -14.81
CA ARG A 384 9.61 -15.37 -13.35
C ARG A 384 9.15 -16.66 -12.72
N VAL A 385 9.56 -16.86 -11.47
CA VAL A 385 9.05 -17.95 -10.63
C VAL A 385 7.68 -17.57 -10.12
N ILE A 386 6.71 -18.48 -10.28
CA ILE A 386 5.41 -18.42 -9.63
C ILE A 386 5.33 -19.53 -8.58
N TYR A 387 4.76 -19.19 -7.42
CA TYR A 387 4.50 -20.14 -6.34
C TYR A 387 3.05 -20.59 -6.40
N LEU A 388 2.84 -21.90 -6.30
CA LEU A 388 1.50 -22.49 -6.35
C LEU A 388 1.06 -22.82 -4.93
N CYS A 389 -0.08 -22.27 -4.48
CA CYS A 389 -0.69 -22.62 -3.21
C CYS A 389 -1.17 -24.07 -3.21
N ASN A 390 -1.25 -24.70 -2.03
CA ASN A 390 -1.58 -26.11 -1.88
C ASN A 390 -2.87 -26.49 -2.63
N TYR A 391 -3.92 -25.67 -2.48
CA TYR A 391 -5.18 -25.84 -3.20
C TYR A 391 -4.97 -25.95 -4.71
N LEU A 392 -4.24 -25.01 -5.30
CA LEU A 392 -4.01 -25.00 -6.75
C LEU A 392 -3.16 -26.20 -7.20
N GLN A 393 -2.22 -26.66 -6.37
CA GLN A 393 -1.46 -27.88 -6.68
C GLN A 393 -2.37 -29.10 -6.75
N GLU A 394 -3.31 -29.23 -5.81
CA GLU A 394 -4.32 -30.28 -5.81
C GLU A 394 -5.24 -30.15 -7.03
N SER A 395 -5.78 -28.95 -7.30
CA SER A 395 -6.65 -28.71 -8.46
C SER A 395 -5.95 -29.07 -9.78
N ILE A 396 -4.67 -28.75 -9.94
CA ILE A 396 -3.90 -29.13 -11.13
C ILE A 396 -3.75 -30.65 -11.22
N ARG A 397 -3.34 -31.33 -10.14
CA ARG A 397 -3.16 -32.79 -10.15
C ARG A 397 -4.47 -33.50 -10.48
N TYR A 398 -5.56 -33.03 -9.89
CA TYR A 398 -6.89 -33.58 -10.11
C TYR A 398 -7.40 -33.34 -11.54
N TYR A 399 -7.23 -32.12 -12.07
CA TYR A 399 -7.54 -31.83 -13.46
C TYR A 399 -6.76 -32.74 -14.41
N LEU A 400 -5.45 -32.95 -14.16
CA LEU A 400 -4.61 -33.79 -15.01
C LEU A 400 -5.06 -35.26 -15.01
N SER A 401 -5.53 -35.80 -13.88
CA SER A 401 -6.09 -37.16 -13.85
C SER A 401 -7.37 -37.28 -14.68
N ILE A 402 -8.26 -36.29 -14.61
CA ILE A 402 -9.49 -36.28 -15.45
C ILE A 402 -9.15 -36.08 -16.92
N GLN A 403 -8.26 -35.12 -17.23
CA GLN A 403 -7.84 -34.83 -18.60
C GLN A 403 -7.33 -36.10 -19.30
N GLN A 404 -6.50 -36.90 -18.62
CA GLN A 404 -5.99 -38.14 -19.21
C GLN A 404 -7.11 -39.13 -19.57
N GLY A 405 -8.08 -39.30 -18.68
CA GLY A 405 -9.25 -40.16 -18.93
C GLY A 405 -10.09 -39.66 -20.11
N LEU A 406 -10.45 -38.38 -20.11
CA LEU A 406 -11.29 -37.77 -21.15
C LEU A 406 -10.61 -37.78 -22.52
N LEU A 407 -9.31 -37.46 -22.60
CA LEU A 407 -8.58 -37.50 -23.87
C LEU A 407 -8.47 -38.92 -24.44
N THR A 408 -8.35 -39.92 -23.57
CA THR A 408 -8.35 -41.34 -23.97
C THR A 408 -9.71 -41.74 -24.53
N GLN A 409 -10.80 -41.40 -23.84
CA GLN A 409 -12.18 -41.67 -24.30
C GLN A 409 -12.51 -40.96 -25.62
N LEU A 410 -12.02 -39.73 -25.81
CA LEU A 410 -12.21 -38.96 -27.04
C LEU A 410 -11.30 -39.43 -28.20
N ASN A 411 -10.38 -40.36 -27.94
CA ASN A 411 -9.33 -40.79 -28.87
C ASN A 411 -8.50 -39.62 -29.44
N ILE A 412 -8.19 -38.64 -28.58
CA ILE A 412 -7.45 -37.42 -28.96
C ILE A 412 -5.96 -37.60 -28.60
N LYS A 413 -5.11 -37.70 -29.61
CA LYS A 413 -3.63 -37.78 -29.46
C LYS A 413 -2.95 -36.40 -29.45
N ALA A 414 -3.60 -35.42 -28.82
CA ALA A 414 -3.16 -34.03 -28.80
C ALA A 414 -1.78 -33.84 -28.12
N THR A 415 -0.82 -33.24 -28.85
CA THR A 415 0.44 -32.78 -28.26
C THR A 415 0.38 -31.29 -27.93
N SER A 416 0.18 -30.96 -26.65
CA SER A 416 0.29 -29.59 -26.16
C SER A 416 1.55 -29.40 -25.30
N PRO A 417 2.32 -28.30 -25.48
CA PRO A 417 3.42 -27.95 -24.58
C PRO A 417 2.93 -27.45 -23.22
N TYR A 418 1.63 -27.20 -23.08
CA TYR A 418 0.97 -26.69 -21.89
C TYR A 418 0.26 -27.80 -21.10
N LEU A 419 0.14 -27.64 -19.77
CA LEU A 419 -0.54 -28.61 -18.91
C LEU A 419 -2.05 -28.67 -19.16
N TRP A 420 -2.68 -27.53 -19.40
CA TRP A 420 -4.10 -27.45 -19.76
C TRP A 420 -4.31 -26.59 -21.00
N PHE A 421 -5.31 -26.95 -21.80
CA PHE A 421 -5.63 -26.39 -23.10
C PHE A 421 -7.09 -26.71 -23.44
N LEU A 422 -7.71 -25.94 -24.33
CA LEU A 422 -9.07 -26.20 -24.80
C LEU A 422 -9.05 -27.14 -26.01
N LEU A 423 -10.18 -27.79 -26.26
CA LEU A 423 -10.47 -28.51 -27.49
C LEU A 423 -11.51 -27.72 -28.29
N ASP A 424 -11.23 -27.47 -29.56
CA ASP A 424 -12.23 -26.89 -30.46
C ASP A 424 -13.21 -27.95 -30.99
N LYS A 425 -14.12 -27.53 -31.87
CA LYS A 425 -15.14 -28.40 -32.47
C LYS A 425 -14.54 -29.53 -33.33
N ASP A 426 -13.31 -29.34 -33.81
CA ASP A 426 -12.56 -30.28 -34.64
C ASP A 426 -11.60 -31.14 -33.80
N ASN A 427 -11.70 -31.07 -32.46
CA ASN A 427 -10.84 -31.74 -31.48
C ASN A 427 -9.37 -31.29 -31.53
N GLN A 428 -9.10 -30.10 -32.07
CA GLN A 428 -7.76 -29.53 -32.09
C GLN A 428 -7.48 -28.79 -30.80
N VAL A 429 -6.19 -28.80 -30.43
CA VAL A 429 -5.68 -28.11 -29.26
C VAL A 429 -5.74 -26.61 -29.49
N GLN A 430 -6.44 -25.91 -28.61
CA GLN A 430 -6.47 -24.46 -28.58
C GLN A 430 -5.84 -23.93 -27.28
N VAL A 431 -4.88 -23.02 -27.40
CA VAL A 431 -4.22 -22.37 -26.25
C VAL A 431 -5.16 -21.32 -25.65
N LEU A 432 -5.34 -21.34 -24.32
CA LEU A 432 -6.08 -20.29 -23.63
C LEU A 432 -5.29 -18.99 -23.67
N ASN A 433 -5.90 -17.97 -24.25
CA ASN A 433 -5.37 -16.62 -24.32
C ASN A 433 -6.34 -15.62 -23.67
N ALA A 434 -5.89 -14.37 -23.53
CA ALA A 434 -6.67 -13.30 -22.91
C ALA A 434 -8.03 -13.04 -23.59
N LYS A 435 -8.14 -13.23 -24.91
CA LYS A 435 -9.39 -13.01 -25.66
C LYS A 435 -10.43 -14.08 -25.31
N ILE A 436 -10.02 -15.34 -25.36
CA ILE A 436 -10.88 -16.49 -25.03
C ILE A 436 -11.37 -16.39 -23.58
N MET A 437 -10.45 -16.11 -22.65
CA MET A 437 -10.80 -15.95 -21.23
C MET A 437 -11.71 -14.74 -20.99
N ARG A 438 -11.56 -13.65 -21.75
CA ARG A 438 -12.47 -12.51 -21.68
C ARG A 438 -13.88 -12.90 -22.13
N GLN A 439 -14.01 -13.57 -23.26
CA GLN A 439 -15.31 -14.00 -23.80
C GLN A 439 -16.06 -14.87 -22.79
N PHE A 440 -15.37 -15.86 -22.21
CA PHE A 440 -15.95 -16.70 -21.17
C PHE A 440 -16.33 -15.87 -19.93
N MET A 441 -15.42 -15.03 -19.41
CA MET A 441 -15.70 -14.22 -18.23
C MET A 441 -16.92 -13.32 -18.42
N GLN A 442 -17.08 -12.73 -19.60
CA GLN A 442 -18.21 -11.85 -19.91
C GLN A 442 -19.52 -12.63 -20.06
N GLN A 443 -19.48 -13.83 -20.64
CA GLN A 443 -20.66 -14.69 -20.77
C GLN A 443 -21.19 -15.15 -19.41
N TYR A 444 -20.30 -15.49 -18.48
CA TYR A 444 -20.64 -16.06 -17.18
C TYR A 444 -20.58 -15.06 -16.03
N TRP A 445 -20.47 -13.74 -16.31
CA TRP A 445 -20.44 -12.74 -15.25
C TRP A 445 -21.83 -12.58 -14.60
N PRO A 446 -21.98 -12.73 -13.28
CA PRO A 446 -23.30 -12.77 -12.64
C PRO A 446 -23.99 -11.40 -12.52
N TYR A 447 -23.29 -10.28 -12.69
CA TYR A 447 -23.82 -8.94 -12.44
C TYR A 447 -24.11 -8.19 -13.73
N ARG A 448 -25.40 -8.07 -14.07
CA ARG A 448 -25.88 -7.39 -15.29
C ARG A 448 -25.75 -5.86 -15.24
N ASP A 449 -25.76 -5.26 -14.05
CA ASP A 449 -25.63 -3.80 -13.86
C ASP A 449 -24.19 -3.30 -13.97
N THR A 450 -23.22 -4.21 -14.07
CA THR A 450 -21.81 -3.83 -14.29
C THR A 450 -21.59 -3.60 -15.78
N ASP A 451 -20.87 -2.54 -16.15
CA ASP A 451 -20.38 -2.39 -17.52
C ASP A 451 -19.48 -3.59 -17.87
N ILE A 452 -20.06 -4.57 -18.54
CA ILE A 452 -19.46 -5.86 -18.84
C ILE A 452 -18.19 -5.73 -19.70
N ASN A 453 -18.03 -4.62 -20.41
CA ASN A 453 -16.83 -4.33 -21.19
C ASN A 453 -15.63 -3.98 -20.31
N THR A 454 -15.89 -3.56 -19.06
CA THR A 454 -14.84 -3.26 -18.07
C THR A 454 -14.44 -4.47 -17.24
N VAL A 455 -15.25 -5.53 -17.24
CA VAL A 455 -14.99 -6.79 -16.55
C VAL A 455 -14.17 -7.71 -17.46
N VAL A 456 -12.87 -7.78 -17.18
CA VAL A 456 -11.93 -8.54 -17.99
C VAL A 456 -11.00 -9.36 -17.09
N PRO A 457 -10.36 -10.43 -17.59
CA PRO A 457 -9.47 -11.27 -16.77
C PRO A 457 -8.37 -10.49 -16.05
N TYR A 458 -7.91 -9.39 -16.66
CA TYR A 458 -6.91 -8.51 -16.04
C TYR A 458 -7.36 -7.94 -14.68
N CYS A 459 -8.66 -7.78 -14.45
CA CYS A 459 -9.21 -7.31 -13.19
C CYS A 459 -8.95 -8.30 -12.04
N LEU A 460 -8.93 -9.62 -12.30
CA LEU A 460 -8.59 -10.64 -11.29
C LEU A 460 -7.15 -10.51 -10.79
N ARG A 461 -6.21 -10.11 -11.65
CA ARG A 461 -4.84 -9.75 -11.23
C ARG A 461 -4.82 -8.55 -10.30
N HIS A 462 -5.65 -7.54 -10.53
CA HIS A 462 -5.78 -6.39 -9.62
C HIS A 462 -6.42 -6.80 -8.29
N THR A 463 -7.45 -7.66 -8.32
CA THR A 463 -8.04 -8.22 -7.11
C THR A 463 -7.02 -9.02 -6.29
N PHE A 464 -6.18 -9.84 -6.93
CA PHE A 464 -5.07 -10.51 -6.24
C PHE A 464 -4.12 -9.52 -5.57
N ALA A 465 -3.68 -8.46 -6.27
CA ALA A 465 -2.82 -7.42 -5.71
C ALA A 465 -3.47 -6.71 -4.50
N GLN A 466 -4.78 -6.46 -4.57
CA GLN A 466 -5.57 -5.87 -3.49
C GLN A 466 -5.68 -6.81 -2.28
N MET A 467 -5.88 -8.12 -2.52
CA MET A 467 -5.89 -9.12 -1.45
C MET A 467 -4.53 -9.21 -0.76
N ALA A 468 -3.43 -9.16 -1.51
CA ALA A 468 -2.07 -9.16 -0.97
C ALA A 468 -1.79 -7.94 -0.11
N GLN A 469 -2.24 -6.75 -0.54
CA GLN A 469 -2.08 -5.50 0.20
C GLN A 469 -2.90 -5.45 1.50
N SER A 470 -4.11 -6.00 1.48
CA SER A 470 -5.05 -5.98 2.61
C SER A 470 -4.85 -7.14 3.58
N HIS A 471 -3.95 -8.08 3.27
CA HIS A 471 -3.67 -9.21 4.15
C HIS A 471 -2.86 -8.76 5.38
N THR A 472 -3.29 -9.21 6.56
CA THR A 472 -2.74 -8.76 7.85
C THR A 472 -1.95 -9.83 8.59
N HIS A 473 -2.11 -11.12 8.24
CA HIS A 473 -1.52 -12.25 8.98
C HIS A 473 -1.04 -13.36 8.04
N PRO A 474 0.21 -13.27 7.53
CA PRO A 474 1.20 -12.21 7.77
C PRO A 474 0.92 -10.95 6.93
N GLN A 475 1.20 -9.77 7.48
CA GLN A 475 1.22 -8.55 6.69
C GLN A 475 2.38 -8.61 5.69
N LEU A 476 2.08 -8.54 4.40
CA LEU A 476 3.10 -8.54 3.36
C LEU A 476 3.76 -7.16 3.22
N THR A 477 5.06 -7.16 2.93
CA THR A 477 5.80 -5.95 2.56
C THR A 477 5.50 -5.56 1.12
N THR A 478 5.72 -4.29 0.78
CA THR A 478 5.64 -3.79 -0.61
C THR A 478 6.48 -4.64 -1.57
N GLN A 479 7.71 -5.00 -1.18
CA GLN A 479 8.58 -5.87 -1.98
C GLN A 479 8.05 -7.29 -2.16
N GLN A 480 7.44 -7.87 -1.12
CA GLN A 480 6.82 -9.19 -1.22
C GLN A 480 5.65 -9.18 -2.22
N ILE A 481 4.83 -8.13 -2.18
CA ILE A 481 3.73 -7.97 -3.14
C ILE A 481 4.29 -7.75 -4.55
N ASP A 482 5.28 -6.87 -4.73
CA ASP A 482 5.90 -6.63 -6.04
C ASP A 482 6.50 -7.92 -6.63
N ARG A 483 7.12 -8.77 -5.81
CA ARG A 483 7.59 -10.10 -6.22
C ARG A 483 6.45 -11.00 -6.72
N LEU A 484 5.35 -11.09 -5.96
CA LEU A 484 4.18 -11.87 -6.37
C LEU A 484 3.57 -11.36 -7.67
N MET A 485 3.61 -10.04 -7.89
CA MET A 485 3.12 -9.40 -9.10
C MET A 485 4.12 -9.46 -10.26
N GLY A 486 5.42 -9.71 -10.00
CA GLY A 486 6.46 -9.60 -11.01
C GLY A 486 6.62 -8.15 -11.47
N HIS A 487 6.70 -7.22 -10.51
CA HIS A 487 7.08 -5.84 -10.74
C HIS A 487 8.51 -5.62 -10.24
N SER A 488 9.29 -4.81 -10.96
CA SER A 488 10.67 -4.40 -10.63
C SER A 488 11.75 -5.42 -10.97
N SER A 489 13.03 -5.07 -10.76
CA SER A 489 14.15 -6.02 -10.79
C SER A 489 14.02 -7.19 -9.78
N PHE A 490 13.06 -7.12 -8.85
CA PHE A 490 12.71 -8.18 -7.90
C PHE A 490 11.54 -9.01 -8.45
N GLY A 491 11.81 -10.27 -8.80
CA GLY A 491 10.79 -11.19 -9.31
C GLY A 491 10.50 -11.09 -10.81
N GLU A 492 11.11 -10.18 -11.58
CA GLU A 492 11.04 -10.19 -13.06
C GLU A 492 12.17 -10.98 -13.74
N HIS A 493 13.26 -11.29 -13.01
CA HIS A 493 14.42 -11.98 -13.57
C HIS A 493 14.74 -13.26 -12.78
N LEU A 494 14.72 -14.39 -13.47
CA LEU A 494 15.37 -15.62 -12.99
C LEU A 494 16.82 -15.31 -12.60
N GLY A 495 17.22 -15.70 -11.38
CA GLY A 495 18.60 -15.55 -10.90
C GLY A 495 18.93 -14.24 -10.17
N SER A 496 18.09 -13.20 -10.24
CA SER A 496 18.28 -11.97 -9.44
C SER A 496 17.67 -12.05 -8.03
N ASP A 497 17.00 -13.16 -7.75
CA ASP A 497 15.98 -13.22 -6.72
C ASP A 497 16.41 -14.01 -5.48
N LEU A 498 17.13 -13.33 -4.57
CA LEU A 498 17.47 -13.88 -3.25
C LEU A 498 16.22 -13.94 -2.37
N CYS A 499 15.54 -15.08 -2.35
CA CYS A 499 14.42 -15.33 -1.44
C CYS A 499 14.90 -15.99 -0.16
N PHE A 500 14.96 -15.23 0.93
CA PHE A 500 15.22 -15.82 2.24
C PHE A 500 14.06 -16.75 2.65
N PRO A 501 14.33 -17.84 3.39
CA PRO A 501 13.29 -18.78 3.82
C PRO A 501 12.12 -18.12 4.57
N SER A 502 12.40 -17.10 5.39
CA SER A 502 11.39 -16.31 6.10
C SER A 502 10.47 -15.55 5.15
N THR A 503 11.02 -14.94 4.10
CA THR A 503 10.24 -14.29 3.03
C THR A 503 9.34 -15.30 2.33
N LYS A 504 9.89 -16.46 1.95
CA LYS A 504 9.14 -17.54 1.30
C LYS A 504 7.98 -18.03 2.17
N LYS A 505 8.21 -18.25 3.48
CA LYS A 505 7.17 -18.67 4.43
C LYS A 505 6.00 -17.69 4.47
N ALA A 506 6.27 -16.38 4.52
CA ALA A 506 5.22 -15.37 4.53
C ALA A 506 4.41 -15.34 3.23
N LEU A 507 5.07 -15.51 2.08
CA LEU A 507 4.40 -15.59 0.77
C LEU A 507 3.50 -16.83 0.68
N PHE A 508 3.98 -18.01 1.08
CA PHE A 508 3.17 -19.22 1.08
C PHE A 508 2.00 -19.15 2.06
N ALA A 509 2.19 -18.56 3.25
CA ALA A 509 1.11 -18.36 4.19
C ALA A 509 -0.03 -17.52 3.58
N PHE A 510 0.31 -16.41 2.92
CA PHE A 510 -0.67 -15.61 2.17
C PHE A 510 -1.34 -16.41 1.04
N LEU A 511 -0.55 -17.05 0.18
CA LEU A 511 -1.07 -17.79 -0.98
C LEU A 511 -1.99 -18.94 -0.57
N ASN A 512 -1.68 -19.64 0.52
CA ASN A 512 -2.49 -20.73 1.06
C ASN A 512 -3.77 -20.25 1.76
N HIS A 513 -3.85 -18.98 2.15
CA HIS A 513 -5.07 -18.39 2.69
C HIS A 513 -6.02 -17.85 1.60
N LEU A 514 -5.54 -17.63 0.37
CA LEU A 514 -6.39 -17.13 -0.73
C LEU A 514 -7.59 -18.04 -1.06
N PRO A 515 -7.45 -19.38 -1.15
CA PRO A 515 -8.58 -20.26 -1.42
C PRO A 515 -9.70 -20.12 -0.39
N GLU A 516 -9.36 -20.09 0.90
CA GLU A 516 -10.31 -19.85 2.00
C GLU A 516 -11.03 -18.50 1.83
N LYS A 517 -10.27 -17.44 1.53
CA LYS A 517 -10.83 -16.10 1.28
C LYS A 517 -11.74 -16.07 0.05
N LEU A 518 -11.55 -16.94 -0.93
CA LEU A 518 -12.38 -17.06 -2.13
C LEU A 518 -13.48 -18.12 -2.02
N TYR A 519 -13.62 -18.77 -0.85
CA TYR A 519 -14.56 -19.87 -0.60
C TYR A 519 -14.35 -21.09 -1.50
N PHE A 520 -13.11 -21.30 -1.95
CA PHE A 520 -12.75 -22.50 -2.69
C PHE A 520 -12.69 -23.69 -1.74
N THR A 521 -13.48 -24.73 -2.01
CA THR A 521 -13.57 -25.92 -1.16
C THR A 521 -12.61 -27.01 -1.60
N SER A 522 -12.00 -27.66 -0.60
CA SER A 522 -11.06 -28.77 -0.83
C SER A 522 -11.73 -30.13 -1.03
N ASN A 523 -13.05 -30.20 -0.84
CA ASN A 523 -13.74 -31.47 -0.72
C ASN A 523 -13.78 -32.19 -2.08
N ALA A 524 -13.20 -33.39 -2.15
CA ALA A 524 -13.11 -34.16 -3.39
C ALA A 524 -14.50 -34.50 -3.95
N SER A 525 -15.50 -34.72 -3.07
CA SER A 525 -16.88 -35.01 -3.43
C SER A 525 -17.63 -33.83 -4.07
N THR A 526 -17.15 -32.60 -3.88
CA THR A 526 -17.68 -31.40 -4.57
C THR A 526 -16.78 -30.95 -5.72
N ARG A 527 -15.56 -31.47 -5.82
CA ARG A 527 -14.59 -31.22 -6.90
C ARG A 527 -14.75 -32.25 -8.02
N PHE A 528 -15.96 -32.57 -8.48
CA PHE A 528 -16.25 -33.54 -9.55
C PHE A 528 -16.27 -35.01 -9.08
N SER A 529 -17.42 -35.70 -9.20
CA SER A 529 -17.48 -37.17 -9.12
C SER A 529 -17.19 -37.72 -10.52
N PHE A 530 -16.05 -38.39 -10.69
CA PHE A 530 -15.77 -39.20 -11.88
C PHE A 530 -15.68 -40.71 -11.55
N ASN A 531 -15.48 -41.06 -10.27
CA ASN A 531 -15.22 -42.44 -9.88
C ASN A 531 -16.47 -43.32 -9.72
N ASP A 532 -17.66 -42.74 -9.55
CA ASP A 532 -18.88 -43.56 -9.38
C ASP A 532 -19.42 -44.11 -10.72
N ALA A 533 -18.86 -43.68 -11.86
CA ALA A 533 -19.31 -44.08 -13.19
C ALA A 533 -18.39 -45.08 -13.91
N VAL A 534 -17.21 -45.38 -13.35
CA VAL A 534 -16.22 -46.29 -13.97
C VAL A 534 -16.25 -47.70 -13.37
N GLU A 535 -16.83 -47.88 -12.18
CA GLU A 535 -16.98 -49.21 -11.56
C GLU A 535 -18.30 -49.92 -11.88
N ALA A 536 -19.14 -49.33 -12.74
CA ALA A 536 -20.44 -49.89 -13.15
C ALA A 536 -20.52 -50.21 -14.66
N SER A 537 -19.39 -50.48 -15.31
CA SER A 537 -19.32 -50.96 -16.70
C SER A 537 -18.58 -52.29 -16.81
#